data_AF-A0A2T2ZE30-F1
#
_entry.id   AF-A0A2T2ZE30-F1
#
_cell.length_a   1.000
_cell.length_b   1.000
_cell.length_c   1.000
_cell.angle_alpha   90.00
_cell.angle_beta   90.00
_cell.angle_gamma   90.00
#
_symmetry.space_group_name_H-M   'P 1'
#
loop_
_entity.id
_entity.type
_entity.pdbx_description
1 polymer ?
#
loop_
_entity_poly.entity_id
_entity_poly.type
_entity_poly.pdbx_seq_one_letter_code
_entity_poly.pdbx_strand_id
1 'polypeptide(L)'
;MFSGIDVEELRSAPPLGESPLAELLVDPSEASLIDNDLRNFPGMVGVAQREHIVRFTDRRHTLDVMNVNATGVEAATGVDLIYYNHDYDCFVLVQYKRMEKREGKRVSGVDARLPDQLIRMVSLDALSSTSSSTVSPAAFRLGASATFTKFAYPVVSPGKASDLTAGMYVPSALLKRLYDDNALRGPRGGAAITHDNLRRWLGNTQFAELVKEGWVGSSGVSLADIRAFINSSVTAGRIAVVAAHRSEVNQPG
;
A
#
# COMPACT_ATOMS: atom_id res chain seq x y z
N MET A 1 41.94 -4.12 43.91
CA MET A 1 41.47 -3.10 42.95
C MET A 1 41.70 -3.71 41.57
N PHE A 2 40.75 -4.20 40.79
CA PHE A 2 39.32 -3.92 40.64
C PHE A 2 38.60 -5.26 40.40
N SER A 3 37.70 -5.67 41.29
CA SER A 3 36.79 -6.80 41.08
C SER A 3 35.37 -6.28 41.21
N GLY A 4 34.70 -6.08 40.09
CA GLY A 4 33.35 -5.52 40.09
C GLY A 4 32.88 -4.99 38.75
N ILE A 5 33.24 -5.65 37.64
CA ILE A 5 32.47 -5.49 36.40
C ILE A 5 31.61 -6.75 36.32
N ASP A 6 30.32 -6.57 36.59
CA ASP A 6 29.32 -7.60 36.47
C ASP A 6 29.16 -7.94 34.98
N VAL A 7 29.59 -9.15 34.58
CA VAL A 7 29.65 -9.55 33.16
C VAL A 7 28.24 -9.71 32.56
N GLU A 8 27.20 -9.73 33.41
CA GLU A 8 25.80 -9.70 32.99
C GLU A 8 25.32 -8.31 32.55
N GLU A 9 25.93 -7.20 33.01
CA GLU A 9 25.61 -5.84 32.50
C GLU A 9 26.20 -5.57 31.10
N LEU A 10 27.17 -6.36 30.65
CA LEU A 10 27.77 -6.25 29.31
C LEU A 10 26.93 -6.90 28.20
N ARG A 11 25.78 -7.50 28.51
CA ARG A 11 24.94 -8.22 27.53
C ARG A 11 23.85 -7.38 26.87
N SER A 12 23.71 -6.09 27.20
CA SER A 12 22.73 -5.21 26.55
C SER A 12 23.32 -4.28 25.49
N ALA A 13 24.62 -4.36 25.19
CA ALA A 13 25.19 -3.53 24.14
C ALA A 13 24.57 -3.93 22.78
N PRO A 14 24.01 -2.98 22.01
CA PRO A 14 23.50 -3.27 20.68
C PRO A 14 24.60 -3.93 19.84
N PRO A 15 24.26 -4.88 18.95
CA PRO A 15 25.21 -5.49 18.02
C PRO A 15 26.11 -4.43 17.38
N LEU A 16 27.40 -4.74 17.24
CA LEU A 16 28.40 -3.83 16.65
C LEU A 16 27.90 -3.21 15.33
N GLY A 17 27.71 -1.89 15.33
CA GLY A 17 27.24 -1.11 14.19
C GLY A 17 25.76 -0.71 14.22
N GLU A 18 24.99 -1.21 15.18
CA GLU A 18 23.61 -0.78 15.38
C GLU A 18 23.56 0.52 16.22
N SER A 19 22.72 1.46 15.79
CA SER A 19 22.57 2.74 16.49
C SER A 19 22.06 2.49 17.91
N PRO A 20 22.58 3.17 18.95
CA PRO A 20 21.99 3.11 20.29
C PRO A 20 20.51 3.51 20.34
N LEU A 21 20.03 4.26 19.34
CA LEU A 21 18.61 4.58 19.20
C LEU A 21 17.74 3.35 18.88
N ALA A 22 18.34 2.22 18.49
CA ALA A 22 17.64 0.97 18.24
C ALA A 22 16.90 0.46 19.49
N GLU A 23 17.39 0.77 20.69
CA GLU A 23 16.73 0.44 21.96
C GLU A 23 15.40 1.19 22.16
N LEU A 24 15.20 2.30 21.45
CA LEU A 24 13.95 3.08 21.46
C LEU A 24 12.99 2.66 20.34
N LEU A 25 13.35 1.66 19.52
CA LEU A 25 12.51 1.22 18.41
C LEU A 25 11.21 0.61 18.93
N VAL A 26 10.12 1.26 18.57
CA VAL A 26 8.77 0.70 18.63
C VAL A 26 8.48 0.01 17.31
N ASP A 27 7.56 -0.96 17.31
CA ASP A 27 7.06 -1.58 16.08
C ASP A 27 6.73 -0.52 15.02
N PRO A 28 7.26 -0.64 13.79
CA PRO A 28 7.05 0.34 12.74
C PRO A 28 5.57 0.72 12.55
N SER A 29 5.31 2.03 12.42
CA SER A 29 3.99 2.53 12.05
C SER A 29 3.70 2.25 10.58
N GLU A 30 2.43 2.28 10.19
CA GLU A 30 2.04 2.16 8.77
C GLU A 30 2.74 3.20 7.90
N ALA A 31 2.85 4.45 8.36
CA ALA A 31 3.59 5.50 7.70
C ALA A 31 5.09 5.17 7.50
N SER A 32 5.71 4.49 8.46
CA SER A 32 7.13 4.06 8.35
C SER A 32 7.29 2.96 7.31
N LEU A 33 6.33 2.04 7.23
CA LEU A 33 6.32 0.96 6.22
C LEU A 33 6.11 1.53 4.81
N ILE A 34 5.27 2.55 4.68
CA ILE A 34 5.06 3.29 3.44
C ILE A 34 6.34 4.05 3.04
N ASP A 35 7.00 4.75 3.97
CA ASP A 35 8.23 5.50 3.69
C ASP A 35 9.39 4.57 3.28
N ASN A 36 9.49 3.37 3.86
CA ASN A 36 10.45 2.36 3.40
C ASN A 36 10.23 2.04 1.91
N ASP A 37 8.99 1.79 1.51
CA ASP A 37 8.69 1.38 0.13
C ASP A 37 8.69 2.55 -0.86
N LEU A 38 8.51 3.79 -0.38
CA LEU A 38 8.79 4.99 -1.16
C LEU A 38 10.27 5.08 -1.53
N ARG A 39 11.16 4.69 -0.62
CA ARG A 39 12.63 4.85 -0.76
C ARG A 39 13.32 3.65 -1.38
N ASN A 40 12.69 2.49 -1.41
CA ASN A 40 13.29 1.25 -1.89
C ASN A 40 12.44 0.60 -2.97
N PHE A 41 13.08 0.16 -4.05
CA PHE A 41 12.48 -0.74 -5.03
C PHE A 41 13.53 -1.78 -5.46
N PRO A 42 13.21 -3.09 -5.47
CA PRO A 42 14.23 -4.12 -5.60
C PRO A 42 14.96 -4.05 -6.94
N GLY A 43 16.29 -4.04 -6.91
CA GLY A 43 17.14 -4.05 -8.10
C GLY A 43 17.23 -2.72 -8.85
N MET A 44 16.65 -1.64 -8.32
CA MET A 44 16.65 -0.31 -8.95
C MET A 44 17.29 0.75 -8.04
N VAL A 45 17.88 1.78 -8.65
CA VAL A 45 18.49 2.91 -7.92
C VAL A 45 17.48 4.03 -7.81
N GLY A 46 17.16 4.44 -6.58
CA GLY A 46 16.23 5.52 -6.29
C GLY A 46 16.90 6.91 -6.21
N VAL A 47 16.33 7.89 -6.91
CA VAL A 47 16.72 9.31 -6.84
C VAL A 47 15.48 10.14 -6.52
N ALA A 48 15.52 10.86 -5.40
CA ALA A 48 14.45 11.77 -5.01
C ALA A 48 14.22 12.84 -6.10
N GLN A 49 12.98 12.93 -6.59
CA GLN A 49 12.56 13.98 -7.53
C GLN A 49 11.91 15.15 -6.78
N ARG A 50 11.15 14.81 -5.72
CA ARG A 50 10.49 15.71 -4.77
C ARG A 50 10.38 15.00 -3.42
N GLU A 51 9.95 15.71 -2.38
CA GLU A 51 9.78 15.16 -1.03
C GLU A 51 8.96 13.85 -1.00
N HIS A 52 7.90 13.79 -1.81
CA HIS A 52 7.00 12.63 -1.85
C HIS A 52 7.13 11.78 -3.12
N ILE A 53 8.15 12.03 -3.97
CA ILE A 53 8.32 11.32 -5.25
C ILE A 53 9.76 10.87 -5.40
N VAL A 54 9.97 9.57 -5.55
CA VAL A 54 11.26 8.95 -5.85
C VAL A 54 11.20 8.30 -7.22
N ARG A 55 12.20 8.57 -8.06
CA ARG A 55 12.38 7.91 -9.35
C ARG A 55 13.36 6.76 -9.20
N PHE A 56 12.94 5.57 -9.57
CA PHE A 56 13.77 4.38 -9.64
C PHE A 56 14.16 4.09 -11.08
N THR A 57 15.45 3.82 -11.30
CA THR A 57 15.95 3.38 -12.59
C THR A 57 16.82 2.13 -12.45
N ASP A 58 16.73 1.24 -13.44
CA ASP A 58 17.76 0.24 -13.72
C ASP A 58 18.28 0.42 -15.16
N ARG A 59 18.87 -0.62 -15.77
CA ARG A 59 19.38 -0.56 -17.14
C ARG A 59 18.29 -0.44 -18.22
N ARG A 60 17.06 -0.83 -17.90
CA ARG A 60 15.95 -1.00 -18.85
C ARG A 60 14.68 -0.26 -18.41
N HIS A 61 14.46 -0.12 -17.11
CA HIS A 61 13.19 0.29 -16.55
C HIS A 61 13.27 1.61 -15.79
N THR A 62 12.21 2.40 -15.88
CA THR A 62 12.03 3.62 -15.09
C THR A 62 10.66 3.63 -14.40
N LEU A 63 10.66 3.79 -13.08
CA LEU A 63 9.45 3.88 -12.25
C LEU A 63 9.47 5.16 -11.42
N ASP A 64 8.36 5.89 -11.36
CA ASP A 64 8.16 6.89 -10.31
C ASP A 64 7.27 6.32 -9.21
N VAL A 65 7.63 6.53 -7.96
CA VAL A 65 6.84 6.15 -6.79
C VAL A 65 6.47 7.41 -6.02
N MET A 66 5.17 7.62 -5.78
CA MET A 66 4.63 8.78 -5.09
C MET A 66 3.88 8.36 -3.82
N ASN A 67 4.31 8.89 -2.68
CA ASN A 67 3.59 8.77 -1.41
C ASN A 67 2.43 9.78 -1.39
N VAL A 68 1.21 9.26 -1.21
CA VAL A 68 -0.03 10.04 -1.13
C VAL A 68 -0.76 9.84 0.20
N ASN A 69 -0.17 9.11 1.15
CA ASN A 69 -0.75 8.87 2.47
C ASN A 69 -1.07 10.18 3.20
N ALA A 70 -2.22 10.23 3.87
CA ALA A 70 -2.72 11.41 4.59
C ALA A 70 -2.85 12.67 3.72
N THR A 71 -3.11 12.50 2.42
CA THR A 71 -3.38 13.61 1.48
C THR A 71 -4.81 13.56 0.94
N GLY A 72 -5.23 14.63 0.25
CA GLY A 72 -6.50 14.63 -0.48
C GLY A 72 -6.58 13.55 -1.57
N VAL A 73 -5.44 13.05 -2.06
CA VAL A 73 -5.40 11.94 -3.02
C VAL A 73 -5.75 10.61 -2.33
N GLU A 74 -5.20 10.33 -1.14
CA GLU A 74 -5.57 9.15 -0.34
C GLU A 74 -7.05 9.18 0.04
N ALA A 75 -7.57 10.31 0.50
CA ALA A 75 -8.99 10.46 0.78
C ALA A 75 -9.87 10.17 -0.46
N ALA A 76 -9.44 10.60 -1.64
CA ALA A 76 -10.18 10.45 -2.90
C ALA A 76 -10.07 9.05 -3.54
N THR A 77 -8.95 8.35 -3.33
CA THR A 77 -8.63 7.08 -4.02
C THR A 77 -8.64 5.87 -3.10
N GLY A 78 -8.44 6.08 -1.80
CA GLY A 78 -8.24 5.03 -0.81
C GLY A 78 -6.91 4.29 -0.95
N VAL A 79 -5.86 4.94 -1.48
CA VAL A 79 -4.52 4.36 -1.61
C VAL A 79 -3.46 5.23 -0.94
N ASP A 80 -2.34 4.62 -0.55
CA ASP A 80 -1.23 5.30 0.14
C ASP A 80 -0.01 5.55 -0.76
N LEU A 81 0.21 4.67 -1.76
CA LEU A 81 1.32 4.77 -2.71
C LEU A 81 0.82 4.61 -4.15
N ILE A 82 1.41 5.39 -5.06
CA ILE A 82 1.18 5.31 -6.50
C ILE A 82 2.52 5.02 -7.17
N TYR A 83 2.55 4.00 -8.02
CA TYR A 83 3.66 3.67 -8.91
C TYR A 83 3.25 4.09 -10.32
N TYR A 84 4.14 4.77 -11.03
CA TYR A 84 4.00 5.06 -12.45
C TYR A 84 5.15 4.40 -13.21
N ASN A 85 4.80 3.45 -14.07
CA ASN A 85 5.74 2.79 -14.96
C ASN A 85 5.84 3.59 -16.27
N HIS A 86 7.02 4.15 -16.54
CA HIS A 86 7.26 4.99 -17.72
C HIS A 86 7.34 4.16 -19.01
N ASP A 87 7.80 2.91 -18.93
CA ASP A 87 8.03 2.07 -20.11
C ASP A 87 6.70 1.63 -20.74
N TYR A 88 5.69 1.43 -19.91
CA TYR A 88 4.36 0.93 -20.30
C TYR A 88 3.23 1.94 -20.08
N ASP A 89 3.56 3.18 -19.71
CA ASP A 89 2.65 4.29 -19.43
C ASP A 89 1.44 3.85 -18.57
N CYS A 90 1.73 3.30 -17.39
CA CYS A 90 0.68 2.78 -16.53
C CYS A 90 0.89 3.01 -15.04
N PHE A 91 -0.23 3.01 -14.33
CA PHE A 91 -0.28 3.26 -12.90
C PHE A 91 -0.61 1.99 -12.13
N VAL A 92 0.09 1.77 -11.02
CA VAL A 92 -0.23 0.75 -10.02
C VAL A 92 -0.42 1.48 -8.70
N LEU A 93 -1.53 1.23 -8.00
CA LEU A 93 -1.88 1.97 -6.79
C LEU A 93 -2.04 1.01 -5.61
N VAL A 94 -1.49 1.36 -4.46
CA VAL A 94 -1.39 0.45 -3.31
C VAL A 94 -1.88 1.10 -2.03
N GLN A 95 -2.87 0.48 -1.39
CA GLN A 95 -3.25 0.76 0.00
C GLN A 95 -2.42 -0.11 0.94
N TYR A 96 -1.91 0.45 2.01
CA TYR A 96 -1.19 -0.26 3.06
C TYR A 96 -2.13 -0.54 4.23
N LYS A 97 -1.95 -1.72 4.82
CA LYS A 97 -2.51 -2.10 6.12
C LYS A 97 -1.46 -2.84 6.91
N ARG A 98 -1.12 -2.32 8.09
CA ARG A 98 -0.19 -2.99 9.01
C ARG A 98 -0.80 -4.27 9.59
N MET A 99 -0.05 -5.37 9.54
CA MET A 99 -0.39 -6.59 10.27
C MET A 99 0.25 -6.61 11.65
N GLU A 100 -0.47 -7.10 12.64
CA GLU A 100 0.01 -7.28 14.00
C GLU A 100 0.27 -8.76 14.28
N LYS A 101 1.27 -9.05 15.11
CA LYS A 101 1.48 -10.40 15.62
C LYS A 101 0.59 -10.61 16.85
N ARG A 102 -0.35 -11.54 16.76
CA ARG A 102 -1.26 -11.94 17.86
C ARG A 102 -1.25 -13.46 17.96
N GLU A 103 -0.92 -13.98 19.14
CA GLU A 103 -0.90 -15.43 19.42
C GLU A 103 -0.08 -16.22 18.37
N GLY A 104 1.07 -15.67 17.95
CA GLY A 104 1.94 -16.29 16.94
C GLY A 104 1.45 -16.15 15.49
N LYS A 105 0.24 -15.63 15.24
CA LYS A 105 -0.30 -15.38 13.90
C LYS A 105 -0.20 -13.91 13.52
N ARG A 106 -0.05 -13.63 12.23
CA ARG A 106 -0.17 -12.26 11.69
C ARG A 106 -1.62 -11.98 11.35
N VAL A 107 -2.16 -10.89 11.88
CA VAL A 107 -3.56 -10.49 11.70
C VAL A 107 -3.63 -8.99 11.38
N SER A 108 -4.40 -8.62 10.36
CA SER A 108 -4.84 -7.23 10.16
C SER A 108 -6.34 -7.17 10.36
N GLY A 109 -6.82 -6.32 11.27
CA GLY A 109 -8.26 -6.07 11.38
C GLY A 109 -8.80 -5.45 10.10
N VAL A 110 -10.05 -5.76 9.75
CA VAL A 110 -10.78 -4.97 8.76
C VAL A 110 -11.46 -3.84 9.52
N ASP A 111 -10.89 -2.65 9.44
CA ASP A 111 -11.47 -1.45 10.04
C ASP A 111 -12.71 -0.96 9.25
N ALA A 112 -13.44 0.00 9.81
CA ALA A 112 -14.63 0.55 9.17
C ALA A 112 -14.34 1.32 7.87
N ARG A 113 -13.08 1.66 7.58
CA ARG A 113 -12.68 2.46 6.40
C ARG A 113 -12.34 1.58 5.21
N LEU A 114 -11.78 0.38 5.44
CA LEU A 114 -11.31 -0.51 4.38
C LEU A 114 -12.40 -0.87 3.35
N PRO A 115 -13.66 -1.16 3.73
CA PRO A 115 -14.72 -1.43 2.74
C PRO A 115 -14.93 -0.26 1.77
N ASP A 116 -14.98 0.96 2.27
CA ASP A 116 -15.14 2.16 1.44
C ASP A 116 -13.90 2.45 0.58
N GLN A 117 -12.70 2.18 1.11
CA GLN A 117 -11.45 2.25 0.35
C GLN A 117 -11.50 1.25 -0.82
N LEU A 118 -11.93 0.01 -0.59
CA LEU A 118 -12.05 -1.02 -1.63
C LEU A 118 -13.05 -0.64 -2.73
N ILE A 119 -14.16 0.02 -2.39
CA ILE A 119 -15.10 0.54 -3.38
C ILE A 119 -14.41 1.54 -4.32
N ARG A 120 -13.64 2.48 -3.77
CA ARG A 120 -12.89 3.48 -4.56
C ARG A 120 -11.81 2.85 -5.43
N MET A 121 -11.04 1.92 -4.86
CA MET A 121 -9.98 1.20 -5.57
C MET A 121 -10.55 0.36 -6.74
N VAL A 122 -11.64 -0.38 -6.53
CA VAL A 122 -12.28 -1.17 -7.60
C VAL A 122 -12.92 -0.26 -8.67
N SER A 123 -13.42 0.91 -8.27
CA SER A 123 -13.91 1.91 -9.24
C SER A 123 -12.77 2.47 -10.11
N LEU A 124 -11.57 2.60 -9.55
CA LEU A 124 -10.39 3.02 -10.28
C LEU A 124 -9.89 1.93 -11.25
N ASP A 125 -9.93 0.65 -10.85
CA ASP A 125 -9.68 -0.47 -11.76
C ASP A 125 -10.64 -0.45 -12.97
N ALA A 126 -11.90 -0.08 -12.75
CA ALA A 126 -12.91 -0.01 -13.81
C ALA A 126 -12.58 1.04 -14.90
N LEU A 127 -11.83 2.10 -14.58
CA LEU A 127 -11.35 3.08 -15.56
C LEU A 127 -10.49 2.43 -16.67
N SER A 128 -9.71 1.40 -16.31
CA SER A 128 -8.90 0.64 -17.27
C SER A 128 -9.75 -0.25 -18.17
N SER A 129 -10.87 -0.75 -17.65
CA SER A 129 -11.79 -1.61 -18.41
C SER A 129 -12.56 -0.81 -19.46
N THR A 130 -12.93 0.43 -19.15
CA THR A 130 -13.64 1.34 -20.08
C THR A 130 -12.73 1.99 -21.12
N SER A 131 -11.42 2.06 -20.84
CA SER A 131 -10.43 2.71 -21.71
C SER A 131 -9.69 1.72 -22.62
N SER A 132 -10.10 0.45 -22.63
CA SER A 132 -9.46 -0.68 -23.31
C SER A 132 -9.56 -0.69 -24.86
N SER A 133 -9.78 0.48 -25.48
CA SER A 133 -9.67 0.67 -26.93
C SER A 133 -8.24 0.96 -27.41
N THR A 134 -7.22 0.75 -26.56
CA THR A 134 -5.82 0.94 -26.94
C THR A 134 -5.26 -0.25 -27.71
N VAL A 135 -4.92 -0.03 -28.99
CA VAL A 135 -4.37 -1.03 -29.92
C VAL A 135 -2.90 -1.43 -29.60
N SER A 136 -2.24 -0.72 -28.68
CA SER A 136 -0.82 -0.95 -28.37
C SER A 136 -0.60 -2.26 -27.59
N PRO A 137 0.27 -3.17 -28.06
CA PRO A 137 0.67 -4.35 -27.29
C PRO A 137 1.26 -4.01 -25.90
N ALA A 138 1.87 -2.84 -25.75
CA ALA A 138 2.44 -2.37 -24.49
C ALA A 138 1.37 -2.08 -23.41
N ALA A 139 0.10 -1.93 -23.80
CA ALA A 139 -1.02 -1.76 -22.87
C ALA A 139 -1.56 -3.09 -22.33
N PHE A 140 -1.10 -4.24 -22.85
CA PHE A 140 -1.59 -5.55 -22.39
C PHE A 140 -1.23 -5.81 -20.92
N ARG A 141 -2.19 -6.31 -20.15
CA ARG A 141 -2.04 -6.70 -18.74
C ARG A 141 -2.56 -8.12 -18.51
N LEU A 142 -1.97 -8.83 -17.55
CA LEU A 142 -2.42 -10.18 -17.16
C LEU A 142 -3.81 -10.16 -16.49
N GLY A 143 -4.24 -9.00 -15.98
CA GLY A 143 -5.55 -8.81 -15.39
C GLY A 143 -5.91 -7.33 -15.32
N ALA A 144 -7.17 -7.04 -15.01
CA ALA A 144 -7.71 -5.68 -14.96
C ALA A 144 -7.34 -4.89 -13.69
N SER A 145 -6.62 -5.51 -12.74
CA SER A 145 -6.30 -4.87 -11.46
C SER A 145 -5.08 -3.95 -11.57
N ALA A 146 -5.34 -2.67 -11.41
CA ALA A 146 -4.32 -1.64 -11.18
C ALA A 146 -4.12 -1.36 -9.69
N THR A 147 -5.10 -1.73 -8.86
CA THR A 147 -5.11 -1.45 -7.42
C THR A 147 -4.88 -2.69 -6.57
N PHE A 148 -4.09 -2.53 -5.49
CA PHE A 148 -3.71 -3.59 -4.57
C PHE A 148 -3.79 -3.12 -3.12
N THR A 149 -4.10 -4.03 -2.21
CA THR A 149 -3.88 -3.82 -0.77
C THR A 149 -2.67 -4.63 -0.32
N LYS A 150 -1.71 -3.97 0.30
CA LYS A 150 -0.56 -4.59 0.94
C LYS A 150 -0.80 -4.77 2.43
N PHE A 151 -0.78 -6.03 2.87
CA PHE A 151 -0.75 -6.38 4.29
C PHE A 151 0.70 -6.50 4.74
N ALA A 152 1.22 -5.40 5.28
CA ALA A 152 2.63 -5.22 5.58
C ALA A 152 3.00 -5.77 6.96
N TYR A 153 4.17 -6.41 7.04
CA TYR A 153 4.70 -6.97 8.26
C TYR A 153 5.63 -5.95 8.91
N PRO A 154 5.31 -5.43 10.10
CA PRO A 154 6.28 -4.66 10.87
C PRO A 154 7.39 -5.64 11.28
N VAL A 155 8.58 -5.44 10.74
CA VAL A 155 9.79 -6.17 11.12
C VAL A 155 10.77 -5.12 11.62
N VAL A 156 11.21 -5.26 12.87
CA VAL A 156 12.15 -4.33 13.52
C VAL A 156 13.59 -4.61 13.08
N SER A 157 13.88 -5.81 12.57
CA SER A 157 15.20 -6.16 12.07
C SER A 157 15.49 -5.46 10.75
N PRO A 158 16.73 -4.98 10.55
CA PRO A 158 17.14 -4.45 9.26
C PRO A 158 16.94 -5.54 8.21
N GLY A 159 15.98 -5.33 7.31
CA GLY A 159 15.89 -6.10 6.08
C GLY A 159 17.20 -5.95 5.30
N LYS A 160 17.38 -6.75 4.26
CA LYS A 160 18.45 -6.44 3.29
C LYS A 160 18.24 -5.00 2.81
N ALA A 161 19.28 -4.19 2.86
CA ALA A 161 19.24 -2.85 2.30
C ALA A 161 18.69 -2.94 0.86
N SER A 162 17.72 -2.09 0.51
CA SER A 162 16.97 -2.03 -0.76
C SER A 162 15.74 -2.93 -0.97
N ASP A 163 15.22 -3.62 0.05
CA ASP A 163 13.98 -4.40 -0.11
C ASP A 163 12.70 -3.62 0.26
N LEU A 164 11.61 -3.95 -0.43
CA LEU A 164 10.26 -3.55 -0.03
C LEU A 164 9.92 -4.20 1.31
N THR A 165 9.15 -3.50 2.14
CA THR A 165 8.60 -3.98 3.40
C THR A 165 7.96 -5.34 3.20
N ALA A 166 8.35 -6.37 3.96
CA ALA A 166 7.77 -7.70 3.80
C ALA A 166 6.24 -7.67 3.93
N GLY A 167 5.51 -8.39 3.07
CA GLY A 167 4.05 -8.41 3.15
C GLY A 167 3.37 -9.21 2.06
N MET A 168 2.04 -9.17 2.09
CA MET A 168 1.17 -9.79 1.08
C MET A 168 0.51 -8.71 0.25
N TYR A 169 0.63 -8.78 -1.07
CA TYR A 169 -0.13 -7.94 -1.99
C TYR A 169 -1.34 -8.71 -2.50
N VAL A 170 -2.51 -8.10 -2.38
CA VAL A 170 -3.79 -8.69 -2.81
C VAL A 170 -4.45 -7.72 -3.78
N PRO A 171 -4.83 -8.13 -5.00
CA PRO A 171 -5.62 -7.29 -5.89
C PRO A 171 -6.91 -6.83 -5.19
N SER A 172 -7.23 -5.55 -5.26
CA SER A 172 -8.38 -4.98 -4.52
C SER A 172 -9.70 -5.63 -4.91
N ALA A 173 -9.87 -5.99 -6.18
CA ALA A 173 -11.04 -6.73 -6.65
C ALA A 173 -11.19 -8.10 -5.99
N LEU A 174 -10.09 -8.83 -5.75
CA LEU A 174 -10.11 -10.11 -5.03
C LEU A 174 -10.46 -9.87 -3.55
N LEU A 175 -9.79 -8.90 -2.91
CA LEU A 175 -10.02 -8.61 -1.51
C LEU A 175 -11.46 -8.16 -1.25
N LYS A 176 -12.02 -7.35 -2.15
CA LYS A 176 -13.43 -6.94 -2.08
C LYS A 176 -14.38 -8.14 -2.17
N ARG A 177 -14.15 -9.07 -3.12
CA ARG A 177 -14.98 -10.29 -3.21
C ARG A 177 -14.91 -11.13 -1.94
N LEU A 178 -13.71 -11.33 -1.38
CA LEU A 178 -13.54 -12.04 -0.12
C LEU A 178 -14.27 -11.36 1.04
N TYR A 179 -14.29 -10.03 1.06
CA TYR A 179 -15.03 -9.24 2.04
C TYR A 179 -16.54 -9.38 1.86
N ASP A 180 -17.05 -9.19 0.64
CA ASP A 180 -18.47 -9.29 0.29
C ASP A 180 -19.03 -10.70 0.59
N ASP A 181 -18.23 -11.75 0.34
CA ASP A 181 -18.57 -13.16 0.62
C ASP A 181 -18.43 -13.53 2.11
N ASN A 182 -18.06 -12.57 2.98
CA ASN A 182 -17.82 -12.77 4.41
C ASN A 182 -16.79 -13.89 4.70
N ALA A 183 -15.82 -14.07 3.80
CA ALA A 183 -14.78 -15.09 3.87
C ALA A 183 -13.61 -14.68 4.79
N LEU A 184 -13.52 -13.40 5.14
CA LEU A 184 -12.44 -12.80 5.94
C LEU A 184 -12.73 -12.87 7.45
N ARG A 185 -13.03 -14.06 7.96
CA ARG A 185 -13.29 -14.26 9.39
C ARG A 185 -11.98 -14.39 10.16
N GLY A 186 -11.82 -13.54 11.16
CA GLY A 186 -10.69 -13.55 12.07
C GLY A 186 -10.86 -14.53 13.24
N PRO A 187 -9.78 -14.74 14.03
CA PRO A 187 -9.80 -15.66 15.18
C PRO A 187 -10.87 -15.34 16.25
N ARG A 188 -11.30 -14.08 16.36
CA ARG A 188 -12.31 -13.61 17.33
C ARG A 188 -13.70 -13.45 16.72
N GLY A 189 -13.95 -14.01 15.54
CA GLY A 189 -15.25 -13.95 14.85
C GLY A 189 -15.53 -12.64 14.10
N GLY A 190 -14.81 -11.55 14.39
CA GLY A 190 -14.86 -10.31 13.60
C GLY A 190 -14.10 -10.40 12.27
N ALA A 191 -14.35 -9.45 11.37
CA ALA A 191 -13.66 -9.38 10.08
C ALA A 191 -12.17 -9.07 10.28
N ALA A 192 -11.30 -9.96 9.79
CA ALA A 192 -9.86 -9.78 9.84
C ALA A 192 -9.17 -10.59 8.75
N ILE A 193 -7.98 -10.13 8.38
CA ILE A 193 -7.12 -10.73 7.38
C ILE A 193 -6.05 -11.56 8.07
N THR A 194 -5.91 -12.81 7.64
CA THR A 194 -4.84 -13.71 8.04
C THR A 194 -4.23 -14.36 6.79
N HIS A 195 -3.07 -15.01 6.94
CA HIS A 195 -2.53 -15.83 5.85
C HIS A 195 -3.51 -16.94 5.44
N ASP A 196 -4.10 -17.61 6.43
CA ASP A 196 -4.98 -18.75 6.24
C ASP A 196 -6.25 -18.40 5.44
N ASN A 197 -6.85 -17.23 5.70
CA ASN A 197 -8.13 -16.85 5.08
C ASN A 197 -7.99 -16.13 3.73
N LEU A 198 -6.85 -15.49 3.43
CA LEU A 198 -6.60 -14.90 2.12
C LEU A 198 -6.44 -15.94 1.02
N ARG A 199 -5.81 -17.08 1.34
CA ARG A 199 -5.49 -18.23 0.45
C ARG A 199 -4.60 -17.92 -0.77
N ARG A 200 -4.73 -16.76 -1.41
CA ARG A 200 -4.00 -16.32 -2.60
C ARG A 200 -3.54 -14.88 -2.43
N TRP A 201 -2.25 -14.65 -2.63
CA TRP A 201 -1.62 -13.32 -2.61
C TRP A 201 -0.33 -13.36 -3.41
N LEU A 202 0.22 -12.18 -3.69
CA LEU A 202 1.55 -12.01 -4.26
C LEU A 202 2.53 -11.64 -3.14
N GLY A 203 3.72 -12.24 -3.16
CA GLY A 203 4.85 -11.78 -2.35
C GLY A 203 5.51 -10.54 -2.95
N ASN A 204 6.42 -9.91 -2.19
CA ASN A 204 7.16 -8.71 -2.61
C ASN A 204 7.82 -8.84 -3.98
N THR A 205 8.58 -9.91 -4.22
CA THR A 205 9.29 -10.14 -5.48
C THR A 205 8.32 -10.29 -6.65
N GLN A 206 7.25 -11.07 -6.47
CA GLN A 206 6.24 -11.27 -7.52
C GLN A 206 5.55 -9.95 -7.88
N PHE A 207 5.16 -9.17 -6.87
CA PHE A 207 4.57 -7.85 -7.08
C PHE A 207 5.55 -6.91 -7.81
N ALA A 208 6.78 -6.78 -7.30
CA ALA A 208 7.78 -5.87 -7.87
C ALA A 208 8.09 -6.20 -9.34
N GLU A 209 8.28 -7.48 -9.68
CA GLU A 209 8.53 -7.89 -11.07
C GLU A 209 7.32 -7.62 -11.98
N LEU A 210 6.09 -7.87 -11.51
CA LEU A 210 4.88 -7.58 -12.27
C LEU A 210 4.70 -6.08 -12.54
N VAL A 211 5.01 -5.22 -11.56
CA VAL A 211 4.96 -3.76 -11.70
C VAL A 211 6.05 -3.25 -12.63
N LYS A 212 7.30 -3.70 -12.42
CA LYS A 212 8.48 -3.29 -13.20
C LYS A 212 8.35 -3.66 -14.68
N GLU A 213 7.89 -4.88 -14.97
CA GLU A 213 7.71 -5.38 -16.33
C GLU A 213 6.35 -5.01 -16.95
N GLY A 214 5.52 -4.22 -16.26
CA GLY A 214 4.25 -3.72 -16.81
C GLY A 214 3.17 -4.79 -17.04
N TRP A 215 3.25 -5.94 -16.37
CA TRP A 215 2.24 -7.00 -16.48
C TRP A 215 0.96 -6.70 -15.71
N VAL A 216 1.04 -5.81 -14.71
CA VAL A 216 -0.09 -5.30 -13.94
C VAL A 216 -0.07 -3.77 -13.94
N GLY A 217 -1.19 -3.18 -13.57
CA GLY A 217 -1.38 -1.73 -13.64
C GLY A 217 -2.49 -1.35 -14.59
N SER A 218 -2.73 -0.06 -14.69
CA SER A 218 -3.76 0.47 -15.55
C SER A 218 -3.46 0.22 -17.02
N SER A 219 -4.52 0.16 -17.83
CA SER A 219 -4.43 0.04 -19.29
C SER A 219 -5.22 1.18 -19.93
N GLY A 220 -4.56 2.00 -20.74
CA GLY A 220 -5.20 3.15 -21.40
C GLY A 220 -5.68 4.25 -20.46
N VAL A 221 -5.23 4.28 -19.21
CA VAL A 221 -5.56 5.32 -18.23
C VAL A 221 -4.43 6.33 -18.17
N SER A 222 -4.74 7.57 -18.50
CA SER A 222 -3.80 8.69 -18.45
C SER A 222 -3.77 9.36 -17.07
N LEU A 223 -2.77 10.21 -16.84
CA LEU A 223 -2.72 11.08 -15.67
C LEU A 223 -3.95 12.01 -15.60
N ALA A 224 -4.52 12.41 -16.75
CA ALA A 224 -5.71 13.24 -16.79
C ALA A 224 -6.93 12.49 -16.24
N ASP A 225 -7.06 11.20 -16.52
CA ASP A 225 -8.13 10.34 -16.02
C ASP A 225 -8.03 10.16 -14.50
N ILE A 226 -6.82 9.92 -13.98
CA ILE A 226 -6.59 9.86 -12.53
C ILE A 226 -6.92 11.19 -11.86
N ARG A 227 -6.53 12.32 -12.46
CA ARG A 227 -6.87 13.65 -11.93
C ARG A 227 -8.37 13.90 -11.94
N ALA A 228 -9.07 13.51 -13.01
CA ALA A 228 -10.52 13.63 -13.11
C ALA A 228 -11.22 12.80 -12.02
N PHE A 229 -10.75 11.57 -11.79
CA PHE A 229 -11.23 10.71 -10.71
C PHE A 229 -11.03 11.34 -9.33
N ILE A 230 -9.84 11.88 -9.04
CA ILE A 230 -9.57 12.55 -7.76
C ILE A 230 -10.50 13.75 -7.58
N ASN A 231 -10.65 14.58 -8.60
CA ASN A 231 -11.49 15.77 -8.54
C ASN A 231 -12.98 15.44 -8.35
N SER A 232 -13.48 14.39 -8.99
CA SER A 232 -14.87 13.96 -8.85
C SER A 232 -15.14 13.42 -7.44
N SER A 233 -14.23 12.61 -6.88
CA SER A 233 -14.31 12.12 -5.50
C SER A 233 -14.31 13.25 -4.48
N VAL A 234 -13.43 14.26 -4.63
CA VAL A 234 -13.40 15.43 -3.74
C VAL A 234 -14.70 16.23 -3.82
N THR A 235 -15.23 16.43 -5.04
CA THR A 235 -16.48 17.16 -5.26
C THR A 235 -17.67 16.44 -4.64
N ALA A 236 -17.78 15.12 -4.86
CA ALA A 236 -18.82 14.29 -4.27
C ALA A 236 -18.77 14.31 -2.73
N GLY A 237 -17.56 14.22 -2.16
CA GLY A 237 -17.35 14.34 -0.72
C GLY A 237 -17.83 15.68 -0.15
N ARG A 238 -17.50 16.80 -0.81
CA ARG A 238 -18.01 18.13 -0.41
C ARG A 238 -19.53 18.21 -0.47
N ILE A 239 -20.16 17.67 -1.53
CA ILE A 239 -21.62 17.67 -1.66
C ILE A 239 -22.26 16.85 -0.54
N ALA A 240 -21.71 15.67 -0.22
CA ALA A 240 -22.21 14.82 0.86
C ALA A 240 -22.16 15.52 2.24
N VAL A 241 -21.06 16.22 2.54
CA VAL A 241 -20.92 17.00 3.79
C VAL A 241 -21.95 18.13 3.86
N VAL A 242 -22.14 18.87 2.76
CA VAL A 242 -23.14 19.95 2.70
C VAL A 242 -24.56 19.40 2.87
N ALA A 243 -24.86 18.26 2.26
CA ALA A 243 -26.16 17.59 2.39
C ALA A 243 -26.40 17.11 3.82
N ALA A 244 -25.43 16.45 4.45
CA ALA A 244 -25.52 16.00 5.84
C ALA A 244 -25.74 17.17 6.81
N HIS A 245 -25.01 18.27 6.64
CA HIS A 245 -25.19 19.46 7.48
C HIS A 245 -26.57 20.11 7.30
N ARG A 246 -27.13 20.11 6.09
CA ARG A 246 -28.50 20.60 5.84
C ARG A 246 -29.58 19.69 6.42
N SER A 247 -29.33 18.38 6.47
CA SER A 247 -30.25 17.41 7.06
C SER A 247 -30.30 17.49 8.59
N GLU A 248 -29.18 17.78 9.25
CA GLU A 248 -29.13 17.99 10.71
C GLU A 248 -29.85 19.29 11.14
N VAL A 249 -29.78 20.34 10.33
CA VAL A 249 -30.47 21.62 10.60
C VAL A 249 -31.99 21.52 10.39
N ASN A 250 -32.46 20.54 9.61
CA ASN A 250 -33.88 20.36 9.26
C ASN A 250 -34.60 19.25 10.04
N GLN A 251 -34.06 18.74 11.15
CA GLN A 251 -34.84 17.88 12.05
C GLN A 251 -35.73 18.73 12.96
N PRO A 252 -37.08 18.70 12.83
CA PRO A 252 -37.95 19.33 13.82
C PRO A 252 -37.91 18.49 15.10
N GLY A 253 -37.71 19.17 16.24
CA GLY A 253 -37.91 18.60 17.58
C GLY A 253 -39.37 18.37 17.91
#